data_AF-A0A4Q7WMP3-F1
#
_entry.id   AF-A0A4Q7WMP3-F1
#
_cell.length_a   1.000
_cell.length_b   1.000
_cell.length_c   1.000
_cell.angle_alpha   90.00
_cell.angle_beta   90.00
_cell.angle_gamma   90.00
#
_symmetry.space_group_name_H-M   'P 1'
#
loop_
_entity.id
_entity.type
_entity.pdbx_description
1 polymer ?
#
loop_
_entity_poly.entity_id
_entity_poly.type
_entity_poly.pdbx_seq_one_letter_code
_entity_poly.pdbx_strand_id
1 'polypeptide(L)'
;MSHGHDLSIDLLSTTLVGVDRTADAHRRLGATAQAVVDDLPRALARTPLPSGLWFIRELDLALGCGELSRLPELVPQWAQAIVDVLSQSISTDPRWIHFESDVDLLATFVVSTVADRNDDDWMWVQAGLVDSPAYAVDSAVRIPVALSRRPHAVLPGLIQAVARCGVPGIDRALGVEGWTALAIVIGATYGVSAAALDGGTVVPSDAAAQRSSAAPTATQRARMDRVVMDRPEADRTEAEQPASDRAADPGRAGSYGEVDRTVADWTERDQAVADRAVVLVGRSSLAVSFLKSRLRPDLAVATAWAWLIVYEVEPALASAPSGQPTVAEIARQLLERLATDEIVLAPTHRDPHNTIAPEEIPDSRPASAAAITDRGDSDSSDRSAEQSRWAGLLFLLATSAHAGLPGCVRDDPALSQRGVQWTLWQVGQLLTRAAGDEPAVLALAGLSRTDVAKLLDGVPATDAEQRRVALLAARWRRITVARLQAAACGTDDLPSPAPARLLDWLIHRGGHIVATPGWVEVVLPGMSVELAIRSAGLDLDPGFVPWLGTVVTFRYE
;
A
#
# COMPACT_ATOMS: atom_id res chain seq x y z
N MET A 1 -22.62 10.24 0.57
CA MET A 1 -22.88 9.45 -0.65
C MET A 1 -23.26 8.05 -0.22
N SER A 2 -24.47 7.58 -0.52
CA SER A 2 -24.81 6.16 -0.28
C SER A 2 -23.84 5.30 -1.09
N HIS A 3 -23.17 4.34 -0.46
CA HIS A 3 -22.39 3.33 -1.19
C HIS A 3 -23.39 2.47 -1.97
N GLY A 4 -23.73 2.93 -3.17
CA GLY A 4 -24.58 2.20 -4.10
C GLY A 4 -23.83 0.99 -4.65
N HIS A 5 -24.59 -0.06 -4.95
CA HIS A 5 -24.09 -1.15 -5.78
C HIS A 5 -23.94 -0.61 -7.20
N ASP A 6 -22.75 -0.79 -7.80
CA ASP A 6 -22.58 -0.53 -9.23
C ASP A 6 -22.72 -1.88 -9.94
N LEU A 7 -23.86 -2.07 -10.61
CA LEU A 7 -24.19 -3.30 -11.32
C LEU A 7 -24.13 -3.03 -12.80
N SER A 8 -23.28 -3.78 -13.50
CA SER A 8 -23.21 -3.77 -14.95
C SER A 8 -23.54 -5.16 -15.49
N ILE A 9 -24.42 -5.20 -16.50
CA ILE A 9 -24.81 -6.43 -17.22
C ILE A 9 -24.44 -6.25 -18.71
N ASP A 10 -23.62 -7.14 -19.25
CA ASP A 10 -23.11 -7.05 -20.63
C ASP A 10 -24.21 -7.49 -21.61
N LEU A 11 -24.73 -8.70 -21.41
CA LEU A 11 -25.86 -9.23 -22.16
C LEU A 11 -27.01 -9.63 -21.24
N LEU A 12 -28.15 -8.96 -21.41
CA LEU A 12 -29.43 -9.38 -20.86
C LEU A 12 -30.23 -10.11 -21.94
N SER A 13 -30.22 -11.44 -21.91
CA SER A 13 -31.03 -12.27 -22.80
C SER A 13 -32.32 -12.67 -22.07
N THR A 14 -33.44 -12.68 -22.79
CA THR A 14 -34.69 -13.20 -22.24
C THR A 14 -35.38 -14.09 -23.25
N THR A 15 -35.82 -15.27 -22.79
CA THR A 15 -36.65 -16.16 -23.60
C THR A 15 -38.09 -15.99 -23.17
N LEU A 16 -38.89 -15.35 -24.03
CA LEU A 16 -40.31 -15.15 -23.80
C LEU A 16 -41.10 -16.35 -24.33
N VAL A 17 -41.83 -17.02 -23.43
CA VAL A 17 -42.70 -18.14 -23.78
C VAL A 17 -44.12 -17.62 -24.02
N GLY A 18 -44.69 -17.90 -25.19
CA GLY A 18 -46.11 -17.63 -25.48
C GLY A 18 -46.45 -16.29 -26.13
N VAL A 19 -45.48 -15.56 -26.69
CA VAL A 19 -45.71 -14.24 -27.33
C VAL A 19 -45.80 -14.35 -28.85
N ASP A 20 -46.81 -13.70 -29.44
CA ASP A 20 -46.95 -13.58 -30.90
C ASP A 20 -45.88 -12.62 -31.48
N ARG A 21 -45.20 -13.03 -32.56
CA ARG A 21 -44.00 -12.36 -33.12
C ARG A 21 -44.33 -11.11 -33.96
N THR A 22 -45.29 -10.32 -33.54
CA THR A 22 -45.67 -9.09 -34.23
C THR A 22 -44.69 -7.94 -33.92
N ALA A 23 -44.58 -6.97 -34.83
CA ALA A 23 -43.74 -5.78 -34.63
C ALA A 23 -44.24 -4.90 -33.46
N ASP A 24 -45.55 -4.88 -33.20
CA ASP A 24 -46.13 -4.18 -32.05
C ASP A 24 -45.72 -4.84 -30.72
N ALA A 25 -45.78 -6.17 -30.64
CA ALA A 25 -45.30 -6.91 -29.48
C ALA A 25 -43.83 -6.61 -29.18
N HIS A 26 -42.95 -6.57 -30.20
CA HIS A 26 -41.54 -6.20 -30.03
C HIS A 26 -41.37 -4.78 -29.47
N ARG A 27 -42.11 -3.80 -30.01
CA ARG A 27 -42.01 -2.41 -29.54
C ARG A 27 -42.45 -2.27 -28.09
N ARG A 28 -43.56 -2.93 -27.72
CA ARG A 28 -44.09 -2.91 -26.36
C ARG A 28 -43.17 -3.62 -25.38
N LEU A 29 -42.60 -4.76 -25.76
CA LEU A 29 -41.61 -5.47 -24.97
C LEU A 29 -40.34 -4.63 -24.76
N GLY A 30 -39.86 -3.93 -25.79
CA GLY A 30 -38.73 -3.01 -25.66
C GLY A 30 -39.01 -1.89 -24.65
N ALA A 31 -40.20 -1.29 -24.70
CA ALA A 31 -40.61 -0.28 -23.72
C ALA A 31 -40.71 -0.84 -22.29
N THR A 32 -41.23 -2.07 -22.12
CA THR A 32 -41.30 -2.74 -20.82
C THR A 32 -39.93 -3.11 -20.29
N ALA A 33 -39.02 -3.61 -21.14
CA ALA A 33 -37.64 -3.90 -20.76
C ALA A 33 -36.93 -2.63 -20.26
N GLN A 34 -37.11 -1.50 -20.96
CA GLN A 34 -36.57 -0.22 -20.50
C GLN A 34 -37.16 0.19 -19.13
N ALA A 35 -38.48 0.06 -18.95
CA ALA A 35 -39.11 0.37 -17.67
C ALA A 35 -38.62 -0.55 -16.53
N VAL A 36 -38.28 -1.81 -16.83
CA VAL A 36 -37.63 -2.72 -15.86
C VAL A 36 -36.23 -2.26 -15.51
N VAL A 37 -35.43 -1.84 -16.49
CA VAL A 37 -34.10 -1.25 -16.24
C VAL A 37 -34.22 -0.02 -15.33
N ASP A 38 -35.22 0.83 -15.56
CA ASP A 38 -35.45 2.04 -14.77
C ASP A 38 -35.93 1.72 -13.32
N ASP A 39 -36.67 0.62 -13.10
CA ASP A 39 -37.13 0.17 -11.77
C ASP A 39 -36.13 -0.72 -11.04
N LEU A 40 -35.17 -1.33 -11.75
CA LEU A 40 -34.19 -2.26 -11.20
C LEU A 40 -33.40 -1.69 -10.01
N PRO A 41 -32.93 -0.43 -9.99
CA PRO A 41 -32.27 0.15 -8.81
C PRO A 41 -33.13 0.10 -7.55
N ARG A 42 -34.46 0.28 -7.68
CA ARG A 42 -35.40 0.22 -6.55
C ARG A 42 -35.57 -1.21 -6.05
N ALA A 43 -35.60 -2.18 -6.97
CA ALA A 43 -35.66 -3.60 -6.61
C ALA A 43 -34.36 -4.06 -5.93
N LEU A 44 -33.19 -3.70 -6.49
CA LEU A 44 -31.88 -4.00 -5.93
C LEU A 44 -31.71 -3.41 -4.52
N ALA A 45 -32.20 -2.20 -4.26
CA ALA A 45 -32.12 -1.57 -2.94
C ALA A 45 -32.85 -2.35 -1.82
N ARG A 46 -33.73 -3.29 -2.17
CA ARG A 46 -34.45 -4.15 -1.21
C ARG A 46 -33.72 -5.46 -0.93
N THR A 47 -32.70 -5.79 -1.73
CA THR A 47 -32.00 -7.06 -1.64
C THR A 47 -30.60 -6.84 -1.08
N PRO A 48 -30.19 -7.61 -0.06
CA PRO A 48 -28.88 -7.48 0.55
C PRO A 48 -27.81 -8.08 -0.37
N LEU A 49 -27.40 -7.33 -1.39
CA LEU A 49 -26.21 -7.68 -2.17
C LEU A 49 -24.95 -7.20 -1.43
N PRO A 50 -23.81 -7.88 -1.57
CA PRO A 50 -22.54 -7.33 -1.15
C PRO A 50 -22.26 -5.99 -1.88
N SER A 51 -21.71 -5.03 -1.15
CA SER A 51 -21.23 -3.78 -1.74
C SER A 51 -20.10 -4.05 -2.72
N GLY A 52 -20.00 -3.24 -3.77
CA GLY A 52 -18.92 -3.32 -4.75
C GLY A 52 -19.40 -3.20 -6.19
N LEU A 53 -18.53 -3.63 -7.09
CA LEU A 53 -18.72 -3.64 -8.53
C LEU A 53 -19.08 -5.06 -8.96
N TRP A 54 -20.22 -5.18 -9.66
CA TRP A 54 -20.71 -6.46 -10.17
C TRP A 54 -20.70 -6.45 -11.69
N PHE A 55 -20.04 -7.44 -12.28
CA PHE A 55 -19.96 -7.65 -13.72
C PHE A 55 -20.57 -9.00 -14.06
N ILE A 56 -21.58 -8.97 -14.93
CA ILE A 56 -22.32 -10.16 -15.34
C ILE A 56 -22.26 -10.25 -16.86
N ARG A 57 -21.64 -11.32 -17.34
CA ARG A 57 -21.49 -11.56 -18.78
C ARG A 57 -22.83 -11.82 -19.45
N GLU A 58 -23.61 -12.72 -18.86
CA GLU A 58 -24.89 -13.16 -19.39
C GLU A 58 -25.82 -13.49 -18.24
N LEU A 59 -27.04 -12.95 -18.29
CA LEU A 59 -28.10 -13.25 -17.34
C LEU A 59 -29.28 -13.88 -18.09
N ASP A 60 -29.44 -15.19 -17.94
CA ASP A 60 -30.52 -15.94 -18.57
C ASP A 60 -31.78 -15.89 -17.70
N LEU A 61 -32.84 -15.26 -18.24
CA LEU A 61 -34.11 -15.10 -17.52
C LEU A 61 -35.28 -15.77 -18.27
N ALA A 62 -35.97 -16.65 -17.56
CA ALA A 62 -37.26 -17.19 -17.97
C ALA A 62 -38.38 -16.32 -17.39
N LEU A 63 -38.85 -15.34 -18.17
CA LEU A 63 -39.91 -14.43 -17.75
C LEU A 63 -41.26 -14.89 -18.30
N GLY A 64 -42.25 -15.01 -17.42
CA GLY A 64 -43.63 -15.26 -17.83
C GLY A 64 -44.21 -14.03 -18.52
N CYS A 65 -44.55 -14.16 -19.81
CA CYS A 65 -45.36 -13.18 -20.51
C CYS A 65 -46.83 -13.54 -20.31
N GLY A 66 -47.47 -12.95 -19.30
CA GLY A 66 -48.94 -12.94 -19.22
C GLY A 66 -49.56 -12.22 -20.43
N GLU A 67 -50.85 -11.89 -20.34
CA GLU A 67 -51.49 -11.06 -21.37
C GLU A 67 -50.72 -9.74 -21.57
N LEU A 68 -50.26 -9.46 -22.79
CA LEU A 68 -49.47 -8.26 -23.14
C LEU A 68 -50.19 -6.94 -22.74
N SER A 69 -51.51 -6.96 -22.56
CA SER A 69 -52.29 -5.85 -22.04
C SER A 69 -51.86 -5.41 -20.62
N ARG A 70 -51.21 -6.27 -19.83
CA ARG A 70 -50.79 -6.01 -18.45
C ARG A 70 -49.30 -5.69 -18.27
N LEU A 71 -48.61 -5.33 -19.34
CA LEU A 71 -47.16 -5.03 -19.31
C LEU A 71 -46.71 -4.07 -18.18
N PRO A 72 -47.45 -2.98 -17.82
CA PRO A 72 -47.05 -2.12 -16.71
C PRO A 72 -47.02 -2.85 -15.35
N GLU A 73 -47.90 -3.83 -15.14
CA GLU A 73 -47.96 -4.63 -13.91
C GLU A 73 -46.82 -5.66 -13.82
N LEU A 74 -46.22 -6.01 -14.97
CA LEU A 74 -45.10 -6.95 -15.06
C LEU A 74 -43.76 -6.30 -14.70
N VAL A 75 -43.63 -4.97 -14.78
CA VAL A 75 -42.35 -4.27 -14.53
C VAL A 75 -41.77 -4.62 -13.15
N PRO A 76 -42.49 -4.46 -12.02
CA PRO A 76 -41.94 -4.80 -10.71
C PRO A 76 -41.69 -6.31 -10.54
N GLN A 77 -42.48 -7.15 -11.22
CA GLN A 77 -42.33 -8.61 -11.16
C GLN A 77 -41.06 -9.06 -11.89
N TRP A 78 -40.80 -8.50 -13.07
CA TRP A 78 -39.59 -8.77 -13.84
C TRP A 78 -38.35 -8.22 -13.15
N ALA A 79 -38.43 -7.00 -12.58
CA ALA A 79 -37.34 -6.45 -11.77
C ALA A 79 -37.04 -7.34 -10.56
N GLN A 80 -38.06 -7.84 -9.86
CA GLN A 80 -37.86 -8.77 -8.75
C GLN A 80 -37.30 -10.12 -9.22
N ALA A 81 -37.78 -10.67 -10.34
CA ALA A 81 -37.26 -11.92 -10.90
C ALA A 81 -35.77 -11.81 -11.27
N ILE A 82 -35.35 -10.67 -11.84
CA ILE A 82 -33.93 -10.36 -12.07
C ILE A 82 -33.17 -10.45 -10.74
N VAL A 83 -33.65 -9.73 -9.71
CA VAL A 83 -33.01 -9.68 -8.40
C VAL A 83 -32.95 -11.04 -7.69
N ASP A 84 -33.96 -11.89 -7.88
CA ASP A 84 -34.00 -13.23 -7.32
C ASP A 84 -32.95 -14.13 -8.00
N VAL A 85 -32.85 -14.07 -9.34
CA VAL A 85 -31.81 -14.79 -10.10
C VAL A 85 -30.42 -14.25 -9.75
N LEU A 86 -30.28 -12.94 -9.57
CA LEU A 86 -29.07 -12.30 -9.04
C LEU A 86 -28.67 -12.91 -7.70
N SER A 87 -29.59 -12.95 -6.75
CA SER A 87 -29.30 -13.45 -5.41
C SER A 87 -28.94 -14.94 -5.37
N GLN A 88 -29.54 -15.75 -6.25
CA GLN A 88 -29.30 -17.20 -6.32
C GLN A 88 -27.98 -17.55 -7.01
N SER A 89 -27.58 -16.79 -8.02
CA SER A 89 -26.46 -17.15 -8.90
C SER A 89 -25.11 -16.64 -8.40
N ILE A 90 -25.11 -15.59 -7.57
CA ILE A 90 -23.89 -14.90 -7.06
C ILE A 90 -22.84 -15.85 -6.47
N SER A 91 -23.25 -16.95 -5.84
CA SER A 91 -22.33 -17.88 -5.19
C SER A 91 -21.92 -19.09 -6.03
N THR A 92 -22.55 -19.29 -7.20
CA THR A 92 -22.43 -20.56 -7.94
C THR A 92 -22.02 -20.42 -9.39
N ASP A 93 -22.26 -19.28 -10.04
CA ASP A 93 -22.03 -19.10 -11.48
C ASP A 93 -20.69 -18.36 -11.75
N PRO A 94 -19.71 -18.98 -12.43
CA PRO A 94 -18.43 -18.36 -12.76
C PRO A 94 -18.54 -17.18 -13.74
N ARG A 95 -19.70 -16.95 -14.37
CA ARG A 95 -19.95 -15.79 -15.25
C ARG A 95 -20.11 -14.46 -14.50
N TRP A 96 -19.98 -14.51 -13.18
CA TRP A 96 -20.23 -13.40 -12.26
C TRP A 96 -18.94 -13.03 -11.59
N ILE A 97 -18.52 -11.79 -11.79
CA ILE A 97 -17.30 -11.28 -11.19
C ILE A 97 -17.67 -10.11 -10.29
N HIS A 98 -17.25 -10.23 -9.04
CA HIS A 98 -17.45 -9.21 -8.01
C HIS A 98 -16.12 -8.65 -7.55
N PHE A 99 -16.03 -7.33 -7.50
CA PHE A 99 -14.94 -6.63 -6.84
C PHE A 99 -15.49 -5.79 -5.69
N GLU A 100 -14.85 -5.90 -4.52
CA GLU A 100 -15.23 -5.10 -3.35
C GLU A 100 -14.99 -3.60 -3.59
N SER A 101 -14.00 -3.27 -4.43
CA SER A 101 -13.58 -1.89 -4.69
C SER A 101 -12.98 -1.69 -6.09
N ASP A 102 -12.86 -0.43 -6.53
CA ASP A 102 -12.07 -0.06 -7.72
C ASP A 102 -10.60 -0.52 -7.59
N VAL A 103 -10.06 -0.57 -6.37
CA VAL A 103 -8.68 -1.02 -6.11
C VAL A 103 -8.51 -2.48 -6.50
N ASP A 104 -9.45 -3.34 -6.09
CA ASP A 104 -9.43 -4.77 -6.44
C ASP A 104 -9.65 -4.99 -7.94
N LEU A 105 -10.53 -4.20 -8.57
CA LEU A 105 -10.75 -4.20 -10.01
C LEU A 105 -9.45 -3.91 -10.77
N LEU A 106 -8.78 -2.80 -10.46
CA LEU A 106 -7.54 -2.40 -11.13
C LEU A 106 -6.40 -3.38 -10.85
N ALA A 107 -6.26 -3.87 -9.62
CA ALA A 107 -5.25 -4.87 -9.28
C ALA A 107 -5.45 -6.16 -10.09
N THR A 108 -6.69 -6.62 -10.21
CA THR A 108 -7.03 -7.83 -10.98
C THR A 108 -6.84 -7.63 -12.48
N PHE A 109 -7.17 -6.44 -12.99
CA PHE A 109 -6.89 -6.06 -14.38
C PHE A 109 -5.39 -6.11 -14.69
N VAL A 110 -4.55 -5.50 -13.85
CA VAL A 110 -3.08 -5.51 -14.04
C VAL A 110 -2.55 -6.93 -13.98
N VAL A 111 -2.95 -7.73 -12.98
CA VAL A 111 -2.51 -9.13 -12.85
C VAL A 111 -2.92 -9.96 -14.06
N SER A 112 -4.15 -9.80 -14.57
CA SER A 112 -4.63 -10.54 -15.74
C SER A 112 -3.89 -10.13 -17.01
N THR A 113 -3.62 -8.84 -17.17
CA THR A 113 -2.86 -8.29 -18.32
C THR A 113 -1.41 -8.79 -18.30
N VAL A 114 -0.73 -8.76 -17.14
CA VAL A 114 0.63 -9.30 -16.96
C VAL A 114 0.70 -10.79 -17.25
N ALA A 115 -0.37 -11.53 -16.95
CA ALA A 115 -0.48 -12.97 -17.18
C ALA A 115 -0.98 -13.33 -18.60
N ASP A 116 -1.22 -12.35 -19.47
CA ASP A 116 -1.81 -12.51 -20.81
C ASP A 116 -3.12 -13.34 -20.79
N ARG A 117 -3.98 -13.08 -19.78
CA ARG A 117 -5.29 -13.72 -19.65
C ARG A 117 -6.37 -12.81 -20.22
N ASN A 118 -6.95 -13.23 -21.34
CA ASN A 118 -7.96 -12.45 -22.07
C ASN A 118 -9.39 -13.01 -21.93
N ASP A 119 -9.59 -14.04 -21.09
CA ASP A 119 -10.91 -14.66 -20.86
C ASP A 119 -11.95 -13.66 -20.31
N ASP A 120 -11.47 -12.62 -19.63
CA ASP A 120 -12.25 -11.58 -18.96
C ASP A 120 -12.26 -10.23 -19.69
N ASP A 121 -11.85 -10.19 -20.96
CA ASP A 121 -11.78 -8.93 -21.72
C ASP A 121 -13.12 -8.20 -21.83
N TRP A 122 -14.23 -8.95 -21.90
CA TRP A 122 -15.58 -8.41 -21.89
C TRP A 122 -15.83 -7.55 -20.64
N MET A 123 -15.35 -8.01 -19.48
CA MET A 123 -15.52 -7.31 -18.22
C MET A 123 -14.71 -6.02 -18.18
N TRP A 124 -13.50 -6.01 -18.76
CA TRP A 124 -12.67 -4.82 -18.80
C TRP A 124 -13.27 -3.72 -19.67
N VAL A 125 -13.92 -4.11 -20.78
CA VAL A 125 -14.71 -3.18 -21.61
C VAL A 125 -15.88 -2.62 -20.81
N GLN A 126 -16.61 -3.50 -20.13
CA GLN A 126 -17.78 -3.15 -19.33
C GLN A 126 -17.47 -2.25 -18.13
N ALA A 127 -16.32 -2.46 -17.48
CA ALA A 127 -15.79 -1.60 -16.42
C ALA A 127 -15.32 -0.22 -16.94
N GLY A 128 -15.30 -0.06 -18.26
CA GLY A 128 -14.79 1.10 -18.95
C GLY A 128 -13.27 1.23 -18.86
N LEU A 129 -12.52 0.16 -18.55
CA LEU A 129 -11.05 0.18 -18.46
C LEU A 129 -10.38 0.11 -19.83
N VAL A 130 -11.02 -0.54 -20.80
CA VAL A 130 -10.58 -0.61 -22.19
C VAL A 130 -11.74 -0.31 -23.13
N ASP A 131 -11.47 0.16 -24.34
CA ASP A 131 -12.54 0.50 -25.30
C ASP A 131 -13.00 -0.69 -26.15
N SER A 132 -12.18 -1.73 -26.24
CA SER A 132 -12.41 -2.91 -27.07
C SER A 132 -11.69 -4.12 -26.47
N PRO A 133 -12.20 -5.36 -26.64
CA PRO A 133 -11.47 -6.56 -26.22
C PRO A 133 -10.10 -6.62 -26.90
N ALA A 134 -9.09 -7.03 -26.15
CA ALA A 134 -7.73 -6.57 -26.29
C ALA A 134 -6.86 -7.46 -27.18
N TYR A 135 -7.38 -7.87 -28.34
CA TYR A 135 -6.67 -8.83 -29.20
C TYR A 135 -5.37 -8.31 -29.86
N ALA A 136 -4.89 -7.08 -29.56
CA ALA A 136 -3.70 -6.53 -30.23
C ALA A 136 -2.92 -5.41 -29.50
N VAL A 137 -3.30 -4.98 -28.29
CA VAL A 137 -2.65 -3.83 -27.65
C VAL A 137 -1.58 -4.30 -26.67
N ASP A 138 -0.37 -3.75 -26.80
CA ASP A 138 0.75 -3.99 -25.88
C ASP A 138 0.37 -3.67 -24.44
N SER A 139 0.75 -4.54 -23.49
CA SER A 139 0.56 -4.36 -22.06
C SER A 139 1.15 -3.04 -21.55
N ALA A 140 2.28 -2.61 -22.13
CA ALA A 140 2.95 -1.36 -21.80
C ALA A 140 2.08 -0.12 -22.06
N VAL A 141 1.16 -0.20 -23.03
CA VAL A 141 0.20 0.87 -23.36
C VAL A 141 -1.12 0.63 -22.63
N ARG A 142 -1.59 -0.62 -22.62
CA ARG A 142 -2.90 -1.01 -22.07
C ARG A 142 -3.02 -0.71 -20.59
N ILE A 143 -1.98 -1.01 -19.79
CA ILE A 143 -2.01 -0.84 -18.33
C ILE A 143 -2.13 0.65 -17.93
N PRO A 144 -1.24 1.56 -18.36
CA PRO A 144 -1.35 2.97 -18.00
C PRO A 144 -2.68 3.61 -18.46
N VAL A 145 -3.17 3.27 -19.66
CA VAL A 145 -4.44 3.80 -20.18
C VAL A 145 -5.60 3.38 -19.28
N ALA A 146 -5.72 2.10 -18.93
CA ALA A 146 -6.78 1.62 -18.05
C ALA A 146 -6.73 2.26 -16.66
N LEU A 147 -5.53 2.36 -16.08
CA LEU A 147 -5.34 3.00 -14.78
C LEU A 147 -5.74 4.49 -14.80
N SER A 148 -5.44 5.20 -15.89
CA SER A 148 -5.80 6.63 -16.04
C SER A 148 -7.31 6.91 -15.96
N ARG A 149 -8.16 5.91 -16.23
CA ARG A 149 -9.62 6.04 -16.16
C ARG A 149 -10.17 5.99 -14.73
N ARG A 150 -9.35 5.59 -13.75
CA ARG A 150 -9.74 5.45 -12.33
C ARG A 150 -8.65 6.06 -11.42
N PRO A 151 -8.35 7.36 -11.55
CA PRO A 151 -7.17 8.00 -10.94
C PRO A 151 -7.08 7.78 -9.41
N HIS A 152 -8.20 7.80 -8.70
CA HIS A 152 -8.25 7.63 -7.24
C HIS A 152 -7.83 6.23 -6.76
N ALA A 153 -7.88 5.22 -7.61
CA ALA A 153 -7.58 3.83 -7.26
C ALA A 153 -6.24 3.32 -7.84
N VAL A 154 -5.56 4.12 -8.67
CA VAL A 154 -4.37 3.67 -9.42
C VAL A 154 -3.25 3.17 -8.51
N LEU A 155 -2.80 4.00 -7.57
CA LEU A 155 -1.65 3.67 -6.74
C LEU A 155 -1.94 2.49 -5.78
N PRO A 156 -3.06 2.46 -5.03
CA PRO A 156 -3.41 1.28 -4.23
C PRO A 156 -3.59 0.02 -5.07
N GLY A 157 -4.20 0.13 -6.26
CA GLY A 157 -4.39 -1.00 -7.18
C GLY A 157 -3.07 -1.55 -7.69
N LEU A 158 -2.12 -0.67 -8.01
CA LEU A 158 -0.76 -1.05 -8.40
C LEU A 158 0.01 -1.74 -7.26
N ILE A 159 -0.05 -1.20 -6.04
CA ILE A 159 0.57 -1.82 -4.85
C ILE A 159 0.03 -3.24 -4.65
N GLN A 160 -1.29 -3.41 -4.73
CA GLN A 160 -1.93 -4.72 -4.59
C GLN A 160 -1.55 -5.65 -5.76
N ALA A 161 -1.43 -5.14 -6.99
CA ALA A 161 -0.96 -5.92 -8.14
C ALA A 161 0.49 -6.39 -7.96
N VAL A 162 1.40 -5.50 -7.51
CA VAL A 162 2.81 -5.83 -7.19
C VAL A 162 2.88 -6.95 -6.16
N ALA A 163 2.05 -6.89 -5.12
CA ALA A 163 1.98 -7.93 -4.11
C ALA A 163 1.50 -9.30 -4.67
N ARG A 164 0.61 -9.30 -5.68
CA ARG A 164 0.02 -10.53 -6.25
C ARG A 164 0.88 -11.18 -7.33
N CYS A 165 1.48 -10.41 -8.23
CA CYS A 165 2.24 -10.94 -9.38
C CYS A 165 3.75 -10.70 -9.30
N GLY A 166 4.22 -9.95 -8.28
CA GLY A 166 5.61 -9.62 -8.10
C GLY A 166 6.10 -8.52 -9.05
N VAL A 167 7.16 -7.83 -8.64
CA VAL A 167 7.79 -6.76 -9.42
C VAL A 167 8.28 -7.24 -10.79
N PRO A 168 8.93 -8.42 -10.96
CA PRO A 168 9.44 -8.85 -12.26
C PRO A 168 8.36 -9.10 -13.32
N GLY A 169 7.15 -9.50 -12.90
CA GLY A 169 6.03 -9.70 -13.83
C GLY A 169 5.55 -8.37 -14.40
N ILE A 170 5.35 -7.38 -13.53
CA ILE A 170 4.93 -6.03 -13.91
C ILE A 170 6.03 -5.35 -14.75
N ASP A 171 7.29 -5.48 -14.34
CA ASP A 171 8.42 -4.90 -15.05
C ASP A 171 8.51 -5.39 -16.50
N ARG A 172 8.35 -6.70 -16.72
CA ARG A 172 8.32 -7.27 -18.07
C ARG A 172 7.15 -6.77 -18.90
N ALA A 173 5.97 -6.61 -18.29
CA ALA A 173 4.75 -6.19 -18.99
C ALA A 173 4.76 -4.70 -19.33
N LEU A 174 5.37 -3.85 -18.50
CA LEU A 174 5.43 -2.41 -18.72
C LEU A 174 6.63 -1.99 -19.56
N GLY A 175 7.80 -2.61 -19.35
CA GLY A 175 9.06 -2.10 -19.87
C GLY A 175 9.33 -0.64 -19.45
N VAL A 176 10.31 -0.01 -20.09
CA VAL A 176 10.68 1.38 -19.78
C VAL A 176 9.53 2.35 -20.08
N GLU A 177 8.93 2.23 -21.26
CA GLU A 177 7.85 3.12 -21.71
C GLU A 177 6.60 3.04 -20.81
N GLY A 178 6.19 1.83 -20.43
CA GLY A 178 5.04 1.63 -19.55
C GLY A 178 5.27 2.16 -18.14
N TRP A 179 6.48 2.03 -17.58
CA TRP A 179 6.82 2.62 -16.28
C TRP A 179 6.79 4.15 -16.31
N THR A 180 7.34 4.76 -17.35
CA THR A 180 7.29 6.22 -17.54
C THR A 180 5.86 6.71 -17.69
N ALA A 181 5.05 6.04 -18.54
CA ALA A 181 3.64 6.37 -18.71
C ALA A 181 2.86 6.23 -17.40
N LEU A 182 3.15 5.20 -16.60
CA LEU A 182 2.50 4.98 -15.32
C LEU A 182 2.85 6.06 -14.29
N ALA A 183 4.12 6.47 -14.22
CA ALA A 183 4.54 7.60 -13.38
C ALA A 183 3.81 8.90 -13.77
N ILE A 184 3.60 9.13 -15.08
CA ILE A 184 2.83 10.27 -15.60
C ILE A 184 1.36 10.22 -15.18
N VAL A 185 0.71 9.07 -15.35
CA VAL A 185 -0.70 8.89 -14.98
C VAL A 185 -0.91 9.14 -13.48
N ILE A 186 -0.02 8.61 -12.64
CA ILE A 186 -0.12 8.81 -11.19
C ILE A 186 0.22 10.26 -10.83
N GLY A 187 1.26 10.84 -11.43
CA GLY A 187 1.63 12.24 -11.21
C GLY A 187 0.52 13.22 -11.55
N ALA A 188 -0.21 13.00 -12.64
CA ALA A 188 -1.38 13.80 -13.00
C ALA A 188 -2.46 13.80 -11.92
N THR A 189 -2.64 12.68 -11.22
CA THR A 189 -3.59 12.56 -10.10
C THR A 189 -3.20 13.44 -8.90
N TYR A 190 -1.91 13.74 -8.74
CA TYR A 190 -1.37 14.61 -7.70
C TYR A 190 -1.03 16.03 -8.20
N GLY A 191 -1.41 16.38 -9.42
CA GLY A 191 -1.15 17.70 -10.01
C GLY A 191 0.30 17.94 -10.44
N VAL A 192 1.09 16.88 -10.60
CA VAL A 192 2.47 16.96 -11.12
C VAL A 192 2.43 17.00 -12.65
N SER A 193 3.11 17.98 -13.25
CA SER A 193 3.22 18.10 -14.71
C SER A 193 4.11 16.99 -15.28
N ALA A 194 3.76 16.48 -16.46
CA ALA A 194 4.60 15.51 -17.20
C ALA A 194 6.03 16.01 -17.42
N ALA A 195 6.22 17.32 -17.61
CA ALA A 195 7.55 17.93 -17.77
C ALA A 195 8.44 17.79 -16.52
N ALA A 196 7.84 17.66 -15.32
CA ALA A 196 8.60 17.40 -14.09
C ALA A 196 9.07 15.95 -13.98
N LEU A 197 8.41 15.03 -14.68
CA LEU A 197 8.71 13.59 -14.69
C LEU A 197 9.72 13.21 -15.75
N ASP A 198 9.79 13.98 -16.84
CA ASP A 198 10.71 13.78 -17.96
C ASP A 198 12.19 14.04 -17.59
N GLY A 199 12.45 14.36 -16.31
CA GLY A 199 13.77 14.35 -15.70
C GLY A 199 14.81 15.00 -16.59
N GLY A 200 14.54 16.24 -17.03
CA GLY A 200 15.43 16.97 -17.93
C GLY A 200 16.86 16.79 -17.46
N THR A 201 17.67 16.08 -18.27
CA THR A 201 19.00 15.54 -17.96
C THR A 201 19.63 16.26 -16.77
N VAL A 202 19.40 15.74 -15.56
CA VAL A 202 20.14 16.20 -14.39
C VAL A 202 21.53 15.63 -14.60
N VAL A 203 22.40 16.43 -15.23
CA VAL A 203 23.83 16.14 -15.31
C VAL A 203 24.26 15.95 -13.86
N PRO A 204 24.73 14.76 -13.45
CA PRO A 204 25.19 14.55 -12.09
C PRO A 204 26.22 15.63 -11.78
N SER A 205 26.01 16.39 -10.70
CA SER A 205 27.02 17.34 -10.24
C SER A 205 28.32 16.56 -10.02
N ASP A 206 29.37 16.91 -10.78
CA ASP A 206 30.71 16.29 -10.71
C ASP A 206 31.29 16.27 -9.28
N ALA A 207 30.71 17.05 -8.36
CA ALA A 207 31.00 17.03 -6.93
C ALA A 207 30.76 15.66 -6.26
N ALA A 208 29.85 14.81 -6.76
CA ALA A 208 29.63 13.47 -6.19
C ALA A 208 30.67 12.44 -6.67
N ALA A 209 31.10 12.53 -7.94
CA ALA A 209 32.18 11.70 -8.47
C ALA A 209 33.53 12.02 -7.80
N GLN A 210 33.74 13.26 -7.38
CA GLN A 210 34.92 13.65 -6.59
C GLN A 210 34.92 13.06 -5.17
N ARG A 211 33.76 12.76 -4.56
CA ARG A 211 33.70 12.12 -3.22
C ARG A 211 34.10 10.64 -3.25
N SER A 212 33.93 9.94 -4.38
CA SER A 212 34.41 8.54 -4.54
C SER A 212 35.88 8.43 -4.97
N SER A 213 36.53 9.54 -5.36
CA SER A 213 37.94 9.57 -5.77
C SER A 213 38.93 9.90 -4.63
N ALA A 214 38.47 10.01 -3.38
CA ALA A 214 39.36 10.14 -2.22
C ALA A 214 39.93 8.75 -1.85
N ALA A 215 40.99 8.35 -2.55
CA ALA A 215 41.77 7.16 -2.23
C ALA A 215 42.50 7.28 -0.87
N PRO A 216 42.77 6.15 -0.19
CA PRO A 216 43.42 6.13 1.12
C PRO A 216 44.94 6.34 1.02
N THR A 217 45.46 7.29 1.80
CA THR A 217 46.86 7.33 2.27
C THR A 217 46.81 7.24 3.79
N ALA A 218 47.53 6.36 4.52
CA ALA A 218 48.89 5.90 4.32
C ALA A 218 49.13 4.54 4.99
N THR A 219 49.26 3.45 4.22
CA THR A 219 49.95 2.22 4.65
C THR A 219 50.53 1.41 3.47
N GLN A 220 50.11 1.69 2.23
CA GLN A 220 50.51 0.87 1.07
C GLN A 220 51.81 1.31 0.37
N ARG A 221 52.45 2.39 0.84
CA ARG A 221 53.68 2.95 0.23
C ARG A 221 54.99 2.27 0.66
N ALA A 222 54.95 1.21 1.45
CA ALA A 222 56.15 0.50 1.92
C ALA A 222 56.53 -0.75 1.10
N ARG A 223 55.88 -1.04 -0.02
CA ARG A 223 56.06 -2.34 -0.72
C ARG A 223 56.39 -2.30 -2.22
N MET A 224 56.70 -1.14 -2.80
CA MET A 224 56.96 -1.05 -4.25
C MET A 224 58.24 -0.33 -4.69
N ASP A 225 59.22 -0.17 -3.79
CA ASP A 225 60.56 0.29 -4.19
C ASP A 225 61.58 -0.86 -4.18
N ARG A 226 61.62 -1.61 -5.30
CA ARG A 226 62.82 -2.29 -5.79
C ARG A 226 62.55 -2.87 -7.18
N VAL A 227 62.89 -2.12 -8.24
CA VAL A 227 63.80 -2.56 -9.32
C VAL A 227 64.30 -1.33 -10.09
N VAL A 228 65.61 -1.36 -10.27
CA VAL A 228 66.57 -0.40 -10.83
C VAL A 228 66.48 -0.27 -12.36
N MET A 229 66.60 0.99 -12.83
CA MET A 229 67.28 1.56 -14.03
C MET A 229 67.08 0.98 -15.44
N ASP A 230 66.75 1.82 -16.43
CA ASP A 230 67.79 2.46 -17.28
C ASP A 230 67.29 3.68 -18.09
N ARG A 231 68.25 4.57 -18.40
CA ARG A 231 68.34 5.89 -19.10
C ARG A 231 67.67 6.06 -20.50
N PRO A 232 67.77 7.23 -21.23
CA PRO A 232 68.44 8.52 -20.94
C PRO A 232 67.68 9.84 -21.27
N GLU A 233 68.32 10.92 -20.80
CA GLU A 233 68.18 12.35 -21.09
C GLU A 233 68.39 12.74 -22.56
N ALA A 234 67.61 13.73 -23.02
CA ALA A 234 67.89 14.82 -23.98
C ALA A 234 66.55 15.58 -24.16
N ASP A 235 66.41 16.90 -24.33
CA ASP A 235 67.32 18.03 -24.48
C ASP A 235 66.53 19.32 -24.14
N ARG A 236 67.25 20.41 -23.88
CA ARG A 236 66.79 21.76 -23.53
C ARG A 236 66.01 22.47 -24.64
N THR A 237 65.09 23.36 -24.22
CA THR A 237 64.95 24.78 -24.66
C THR A 237 63.82 25.38 -23.80
N GLU A 238 64.06 26.19 -22.76
CA GLU A 238 64.41 27.62 -22.77
C GLU A 238 63.64 28.46 -23.81
N ALA A 239 62.60 29.16 -23.36
CA ALA A 239 62.13 30.43 -23.91
C ALA A 239 61.23 31.18 -22.91
N GLU A 240 61.86 32.14 -22.22
CA GLU A 240 61.39 33.52 -21.99
C GLU A 240 60.00 33.79 -21.36
N GLN A 241 60.06 34.06 -20.05
CA GLN A 241 59.17 34.99 -19.36
C GLN A 241 59.55 36.44 -19.69
N PRO A 242 58.57 37.33 -19.91
CA PRO A 242 58.72 38.73 -19.57
C PRO A 242 58.09 39.02 -18.21
N ALA A 243 58.89 39.64 -17.36
CA ALA A 243 58.49 40.27 -16.12
C ALA A 243 57.40 41.32 -16.36
N SER A 244 56.30 41.21 -15.63
CA SER A 244 55.39 42.33 -15.40
C SER A 244 55.37 42.59 -13.90
N ASP A 245 56.12 43.61 -13.50
CA ASP A 245 55.91 44.35 -12.26
C ASP A 245 54.42 44.72 -12.15
N ARG A 246 53.74 44.17 -11.15
CA ARG A 246 52.51 44.75 -10.62
C ARG A 246 52.69 44.93 -9.13
N ALA A 247 52.84 46.20 -8.78
CA ALA A 247 52.84 46.71 -7.43
C ALA A 247 51.72 46.10 -6.59
N ALA A 248 52.09 45.71 -5.37
CA ALA A 248 51.19 45.28 -4.33
C ALA A 248 50.12 46.36 -4.08
N ASP A 249 48.86 45.97 -4.19
CA ASP A 249 47.70 46.70 -3.70
C ASP A 249 47.28 46.10 -2.35
N PRO A 250 47.69 46.66 -1.20
CA PRO A 250 47.24 46.21 0.11
C PRO A 250 45.87 46.84 0.41
N GLY A 251 44.83 46.42 -0.32
CA GLY A 251 43.53 47.07 -0.26
C GLY A 251 42.29 46.20 -0.45
N ARG A 252 42.43 44.89 -0.70
CA ARG A 252 41.27 44.01 -0.98
C ARG A 252 41.17 42.82 -0.03
N ALA A 253 41.06 43.14 1.26
CA ALA A 253 40.49 42.23 2.25
C ALA A 253 38.96 42.24 2.10
N GLY A 254 38.44 41.52 1.09
CA GLY A 254 37.01 41.41 0.85
C GLY A 254 36.69 40.17 0.03
N SER A 255 35.78 39.34 0.56
CA SER A 255 35.13 38.20 -0.11
C SER A 255 35.93 36.88 -0.25
N TYR A 256 36.37 36.31 0.88
CA TYR A 256 36.55 34.84 0.99
C TYR A 256 35.47 34.19 1.87
N GLY A 257 34.78 34.95 2.72
CA GLY A 257 33.71 34.42 3.59
C GLY A 257 32.35 34.18 2.90
N GLU A 258 32.17 34.58 1.64
CA GLU A 258 30.92 34.39 0.88
C GLU A 258 30.91 33.07 0.09
N VAL A 259 32.08 32.63 -0.38
CA VAL A 259 32.25 31.33 -1.06
C VAL A 259 32.15 30.17 -0.05
N ASP A 260 32.66 30.35 1.17
CA ASP A 260 32.61 29.29 2.20
C ASP A 260 31.19 29.04 2.73
N ARG A 261 30.36 30.11 2.82
CA ARG A 261 28.94 30.00 3.20
C ARG A 261 28.10 29.32 2.13
N THR A 262 28.45 29.49 0.86
CA THR A 262 27.74 28.82 -0.24
C THR A 262 28.07 27.33 -0.23
N VAL A 263 29.32 26.90 -0.06
CA VAL A 263 29.63 25.46 0.00
C VAL A 263 28.93 24.75 1.17
N ALA A 264 28.92 25.36 2.37
CA ALA A 264 28.25 24.78 3.54
C ALA A 264 26.72 24.64 3.37
N ASP A 265 26.05 25.67 2.84
CA ASP A 265 24.60 25.66 2.59
C ASP A 265 24.19 24.60 1.55
N TRP A 266 25.05 24.31 0.57
CA TRP A 266 24.79 23.25 -0.42
C TRP A 266 24.95 21.87 0.19
N THR A 267 25.96 21.65 1.04
CA THR A 267 26.14 20.36 1.73
C THR A 267 25.01 20.04 2.70
N GLU A 268 24.43 21.04 3.38
CA GLU A 268 23.31 20.84 4.29
C GLU A 268 22.02 20.48 3.52
N ARG A 269 21.77 21.14 2.38
CA ARG A 269 20.63 20.79 1.50
C ARG A 269 20.77 19.38 0.93
N ASP A 270 21.94 19.01 0.44
CA ASP A 270 22.21 17.66 -0.08
C ASP A 270 21.97 16.60 0.99
N GLN A 271 22.43 16.85 2.23
CA GLN A 271 22.24 15.92 3.35
C GLN A 271 20.76 15.78 3.72
N ALA A 272 20.01 16.88 3.77
CA ALA A 272 18.57 16.84 4.07
C ALA A 272 17.78 16.06 3.01
N VAL A 273 18.18 16.14 1.73
CA VAL A 273 17.59 15.35 0.64
C VAL A 273 17.92 13.86 0.80
N ALA A 274 19.16 13.53 1.12
CA ALA A 274 19.59 12.14 1.38
C ALA A 274 18.86 11.51 2.58
N ASP A 275 18.79 12.23 3.71
CA ASP A 275 18.11 11.76 4.92
C ASP A 275 16.61 11.52 4.66
N ARG A 276 15.96 12.43 3.92
CA ARG A 276 14.55 12.28 3.55
C ARG A 276 14.34 11.08 2.62
N ALA A 277 15.20 10.89 1.62
CA ALA A 277 15.12 9.76 0.72
C ALA A 277 15.23 8.41 1.47
N VAL A 278 16.13 8.31 2.46
CA VAL A 278 16.25 7.12 3.33
C VAL A 278 14.94 6.84 4.07
N VAL A 279 14.32 7.88 4.64
CA VAL A 279 13.04 7.75 5.36
C VAL A 279 11.91 7.30 4.42
N LEU A 280 11.82 7.87 3.22
CA LEU A 280 10.79 7.52 2.25
C LEU A 280 10.93 6.07 1.77
N VAL A 281 12.16 5.65 1.44
CA VAL A 281 12.47 4.26 1.06
C VAL A 281 12.15 3.28 2.19
N GLY A 282 12.44 3.64 3.44
CA GLY A 282 12.17 2.80 4.60
C GLY A 282 10.69 2.62 4.92
N ARG A 283 9.82 3.54 4.48
CA ARG A 283 8.38 3.53 4.75
C ARG A 283 7.53 2.98 3.60
N SER A 284 8.08 2.86 2.40
CA SER A 284 7.36 2.46 1.20
C SER A 284 7.32 0.94 1.03
N SER A 285 6.12 0.39 0.85
CA SER A 285 5.93 -1.03 0.50
C SER A 285 6.40 -1.35 -0.91
N LEU A 286 6.31 -0.38 -1.83
CA LEU A 286 6.85 -0.47 -3.19
C LEU A 286 8.37 -0.57 -3.18
N ALA A 287 9.06 0.27 -2.41
CA ALA A 287 10.51 0.22 -2.27
C ALA A 287 10.99 -1.15 -1.73
N VAL A 288 10.31 -1.67 -0.70
CA VAL A 288 10.61 -2.99 -0.13
C VAL A 288 10.42 -4.09 -1.17
N SER A 289 9.32 -4.06 -1.93
CA SER A 289 9.02 -5.06 -2.96
C SER A 289 10.03 -5.00 -4.10
N PHE A 290 10.41 -3.79 -4.53
CA PHE A 290 11.38 -3.55 -5.57
C PHE A 290 12.77 -4.05 -5.19
N LEU A 291 13.26 -3.71 -3.99
CA LEU A 291 14.57 -4.18 -3.51
C LEU A 291 14.61 -5.71 -3.36
N LYS A 292 13.52 -6.33 -2.89
CA LYS A 292 13.40 -7.80 -2.81
C LYS A 292 13.41 -8.50 -4.18
N SER A 293 12.99 -7.81 -5.24
CA SER A 293 12.89 -8.39 -6.57
C SER A 293 14.24 -8.67 -7.24
N ARG A 294 15.30 -7.98 -6.80
CA ARG A 294 16.64 -8.03 -7.38
C ARG A 294 16.69 -7.74 -8.89
N LEU A 295 15.72 -6.99 -9.40
CA LEU A 295 15.77 -6.49 -10.77
C LEU A 295 16.98 -5.57 -10.95
N ARG A 296 17.49 -5.48 -12.18
CA ARG A 296 18.49 -4.48 -12.58
C ARG A 296 17.88 -3.51 -13.58
N PRO A 297 17.05 -2.58 -13.10
CA PRO A 297 16.48 -1.58 -13.97
C PRO A 297 17.54 -0.60 -14.42
N ASP A 298 17.28 0.04 -15.56
CA ASP A 298 18.00 1.25 -15.93
C ASP A 298 17.59 2.43 -15.03
N LEU A 299 18.24 3.58 -15.26
CA LEU A 299 17.94 4.80 -14.51
C LEU A 299 16.50 5.28 -14.70
N ALA A 300 15.93 5.14 -15.90
CA ALA A 300 14.58 5.62 -16.20
C ALA A 300 13.52 4.84 -15.39
N VAL A 301 13.64 3.52 -15.35
CA VAL A 301 12.76 2.67 -14.53
C VAL A 301 12.99 2.94 -13.04
N ALA A 302 14.23 3.08 -12.58
CA ALA A 302 14.50 3.43 -11.18
C ALA A 302 13.90 4.79 -10.78
N THR A 303 13.93 5.79 -11.68
CA THR A 303 13.28 7.09 -11.49
C THR A 303 11.76 6.97 -11.44
N ALA A 304 11.14 6.14 -12.30
CA ALA A 304 9.71 5.88 -12.23
C ALA A 304 9.32 5.27 -10.87
N TRP A 305 10.08 4.27 -10.38
CA TRP A 305 9.87 3.71 -9.05
C TRP A 305 10.04 4.73 -7.93
N ALA A 306 11.05 5.61 -8.02
CA ALA A 306 11.26 6.67 -7.05
C ALA A 306 10.06 7.62 -6.97
N TRP A 307 9.43 7.96 -8.10
CA TRP A 307 8.18 8.73 -8.11
C TRP A 307 7.05 7.99 -7.42
N LEU A 308 6.86 6.69 -7.71
CA LEU A 308 5.81 5.88 -7.06
C LEU A 308 5.99 5.82 -5.53
N ILE A 309 7.23 5.70 -5.06
CA ILE A 309 7.59 5.73 -3.63
C ILE A 309 7.20 7.07 -3.00
N VAL A 310 7.48 8.19 -3.68
CA VAL A 310 7.06 9.52 -3.22
C VAL A 310 5.54 9.63 -3.17
N TYR A 311 4.83 9.18 -4.20
CA TYR A 311 3.36 9.21 -4.21
C TYR A 311 2.74 8.33 -3.11
N GLU A 312 3.37 7.21 -2.76
CA GLU A 312 2.89 6.31 -1.70
C GLU A 312 3.06 6.93 -0.31
N VAL A 313 4.24 7.47 -0.01
CA VAL A 313 4.59 7.87 1.36
C VAL A 313 4.31 9.34 1.63
N GLU A 314 4.58 10.22 0.67
CA GLU A 314 4.47 11.66 0.86
C GLU A 314 4.08 12.39 -0.45
N PRO A 315 2.81 12.29 -0.90
CA PRO A 315 2.40 12.84 -2.20
C PRO A 315 2.58 14.36 -2.33
N ALA A 316 2.52 15.11 -1.21
CA ALA A 316 2.74 16.56 -1.22
C ALA A 316 4.16 16.95 -1.66
N LEU A 317 5.15 16.06 -1.45
CA LEU A 317 6.52 16.28 -1.87
C LEU A 317 6.66 16.28 -3.40
N ALA A 318 5.80 15.55 -4.10
CA ALA A 318 5.88 15.42 -5.55
C ALA A 318 5.69 16.75 -6.30
N SER A 319 4.91 17.66 -5.72
CA SER A 319 4.67 19.01 -6.26
C SER A 319 5.56 20.08 -5.62
N ALA A 320 6.39 19.72 -4.64
CA ALA A 320 7.28 20.65 -3.96
C ALA A 320 8.59 20.86 -4.75
N PRO A 321 9.26 22.02 -4.62
CA PRO A 321 10.56 22.26 -5.26
C PRO A 321 11.65 21.26 -4.88
N SER A 322 11.57 20.69 -3.66
CA SER A 322 12.48 19.64 -3.20
C SER A 322 12.13 18.24 -3.69
N GLY A 323 11.00 18.06 -4.40
CA GLY A 323 10.52 16.77 -4.88
C GLY A 323 11.48 16.12 -5.86
N GLN A 324 11.85 16.82 -6.92
CA GLN A 324 12.76 16.31 -7.95
C GLN A 324 14.14 15.88 -7.39
N PRO A 325 14.85 16.71 -6.60
CA PRO A 325 16.09 16.27 -5.95
C PRO A 325 15.91 15.01 -5.10
N THR A 326 14.81 14.92 -4.36
CA THR A 326 14.52 13.74 -3.52
C THR A 326 14.25 12.49 -4.37
N VAL A 327 13.52 12.61 -5.49
CA VAL A 327 13.28 11.50 -6.41
C VAL A 327 14.58 11.00 -7.04
N ALA A 328 15.44 11.91 -7.50
CA ALA A 328 16.74 11.54 -8.07
C ALA A 328 17.61 10.80 -7.05
N GLU A 329 17.60 11.28 -5.81
CA GLU A 329 18.32 10.66 -4.70
C GLU A 329 17.75 9.29 -4.32
N ILE A 330 16.42 9.11 -4.30
CA ILE A 330 15.79 7.79 -4.12
C ILE A 330 16.21 6.84 -5.24
N ALA A 331 16.15 7.27 -6.51
CA ALA A 331 16.53 6.43 -7.65
C ALA A 331 18.00 5.99 -7.55
N ARG A 332 18.91 6.89 -7.16
CA ARG A 332 20.32 6.58 -6.88
C ARG A 332 20.46 5.53 -5.78
N GLN A 333 19.80 5.72 -4.64
CA GLN A 333 19.85 4.78 -3.52
C GLN A 333 19.31 3.39 -3.90
N LEU A 334 18.25 3.33 -4.71
CA LEU A 334 17.71 2.07 -5.21
C LEU A 334 18.73 1.31 -6.08
N LEU A 335 19.36 1.98 -7.03
CA LEU A 335 20.38 1.39 -7.90
C LEU A 335 21.62 0.93 -7.11
N GLU A 336 22.10 1.74 -6.16
CA GLU A 336 23.25 1.39 -5.31
C GLU A 336 23.00 0.17 -4.44
N ARG A 337 21.80 0.08 -3.83
CA ARG A 337 21.43 -1.09 -3.01
C ARG A 337 21.34 -2.36 -3.85
N LEU A 338 20.75 -2.28 -5.04
CA LEU A 338 20.68 -3.41 -5.97
C LEU A 338 22.05 -3.87 -6.47
N ALA A 339 23.01 -2.94 -6.64
CA ALA A 339 24.39 -3.26 -7.00
C ALA A 339 25.18 -3.87 -5.83
N THR A 340 24.92 -3.42 -4.60
CA THR A 340 25.67 -3.86 -3.41
C THR A 340 25.24 -5.24 -2.92
N ASP A 341 23.96 -5.61 -3.07
CA ASP A 341 23.43 -6.92 -2.66
C ASP A 341 24.02 -8.09 -3.47
N GLU A 342 24.76 -7.79 -4.55
CA GLU A 342 25.54 -8.75 -5.33
C GLU A 342 26.76 -9.30 -4.56
N ILE A 343 27.25 -8.60 -3.54
CA ILE A 343 28.53 -8.93 -2.90
C ILE A 343 28.41 -10.07 -1.84
N VAL A 344 27.20 -10.45 -1.42
CA VAL A 344 27.00 -11.52 -0.42
C VAL A 344 26.70 -12.90 -1.03
N LEU A 345 26.66 -13.01 -2.37
CA LEU A 345 26.49 -14.29 -3.07
C LEU A 345 27.69 -14.60 -3.99
N ALA A 346 28.91 -14.55 -3.45
CA ALA A 346 30.03 -15.24 -4.08
C ALA A 346 29.80 -16.77 -4.00
N PRO A 347 30.07 -17.53 -5.07
CA PRO A 347 29.73 -18.95 -5.15
C PRO A 347 30.56 -19.73 -4.13
N THR A 348 29.90 -20.40 -3.18
CA THR A 348 30.54 -21.51 -2.49
C THR A 348 30.89 -22.56 -3.54
N HIS A 349 32.19 -22.75 -3.68
CA HIS A 349 32.89 -23.78 -4.41
C HIS A 349 32.06 -25.05 -4.59
N ARG A 350 31.72 -25.38 -5.84
CA ARG A 350 31.17 -26.68 -6.24
C ARG A 350 32.32 -27.69 -6.10
N ASP A 351 32.30 -28.51 -5.06
CA ASP A 351 33.25 -29.62 -4.90
C ASP A 351 32.69 -30.87 -5.63
N PRO A 352 33.35 -31.41 -6.67
CA PRO A 352 32.82 -32.52 -7.46
C PRO A 352 33.09 -33.91 -6.86
N HIS A 353 33.56 -34.02 -5.61
CA HIS A 353 33.81 -35.30 -4.97
C HIS A 353 33.32 -35.34 -3.53
N ASN A 354 32.07 -35.72 -3.31
CA ASN A 354 31.76 -36.42 -2.06
C ASN A 354 30.60 -37.40 -2.21
N THR A 355 30.96 -38.65 -2.49
CA THR A 355 30.17 -39.84 -2.18
C THR A 355 30.88 -40.47 -0.99
N ILE A 356 30.26 -40.53 0.19
CA ILE A 356 30.44 -41.56 1.23
C ILE A 356 29.33 -41.41 2.30
N ALA A 357 29.01 -42.57 2.85
CA ALA A 357 27.92 -43.07 3.70
C ALA A 357 27.68 -42.36 5.06
N PRO A 358 26.57 -42.70 5.76
CA PRO A 358 26.11 -42.01 6.97
C PRO A 358 26.81 -42.55 8.21
N GLU A 359 27.39 -41.65 9.01
CA GLU A 359 27.94 -41.95 10.33
C GLU A 359 27.41 -40.93 11.36
N GLU A 360 27.32 -41.42 12.58
CA GLU A 360 26.51 -41.00 13.72
C GLU A 360 26.55 -39.51 14.09
N ILE A 361 25.39 -38.99 14.51
CA ILE A 361 25.20 -37.64 15.06
C ILE A 361 25.41 -37.70 16.59
N PRO A 362 26.41 -37.03 17.17
CA PRO A 362 26.41 -36.68 18.58
C PRO A 362 25.78 -35.29 18.78
N ASP A 363 24.98 -35.18 19.84
CA ASP A 363 24.38 -33.96 20.38
C ASP A 363 25.29 -32.72 20.29
N SER A 364 24.80 -31.68 19.61
CA SER A 364 25.35 -30.34 19.68
C SER A 364 24.24 -29.30 19.73
N ARG A 365 23.98 -28.85 20.96
CA ARG A 365 23.18 -27.71 21.38
C ARG A 365 23.77 -26.42 20.76
N PRO A 366 23.02 -25.60 20.01
CA PRO A 366 23.58 -24.37 19.47
C PRO A 366 23.69 -23.31 20.56
N ALA A 367 24.90 -22.77 20.69
CA ALA A 367 25.23 -21.65 21.56
C ALA A 367 24.62 -20.35 21.02
N SER A 368 23.90 -19.70 21.93
CA SER A 368 23.59 -18.28 22.05
C SER A 368 24.33 -17.32 21.11
N ALA A 369 23.55 -16.64 20.27
CA ALA A 369 23.95 -15.46 19.52
C ALA A 369 24.09 -14.27 20.50
N ALA A 370 25.32 -13.82 20.69
CA ALA A 370 25.65 -12.65 21.48
C ALA A 370 25.70 -11.38 20.61
N ALA A 371 25.01 -10.35 21.11
CA ALA A 371 25.42 -8.94 21.14
C ALA A 371 25.46 -8.15 19.82
N ILE A 372 24.29 -7.66 19.40
CA ILE A 372 24.19 -6.25 18.99
C ILE A 372 24.01 -5.47 20.29
N THR A 373 25.05 -4.75 20.71
CA THR A 373 25.01 -3.90 21.89
C THR A 373 24.06 -2.74 21.65
N ASP A 374 22.91 -2.85 22.31
CA ASP A 374 22.04 -1.80 22.78
C ASP A 374 22.84 -0.58 23.25
N ARG A 375 22.69 0.53 22.51
CA ARG A 375 23.19 1.85 22.89
C ARG A 375 21.98 2.74 23.08
N GLY A 376 21.52 2.85 24.33
CA GLY A 376 20.57 3.89 24.73
C GLY A 376 19.63 3.60 25.90
N ASP A 377 19.90 2.61 26.76
CA ASP A 377 18.98 2.20 27.84
C ASP A 377 19.03 3.08 29.12
N SER A 378 19.20 4.39 28.99
CA SER A 378 19.28 5.31 30.14
C SER A 378 18.05 6.20 30.35
N ASP A 379 16.94 5.93 29.65
CA ASP A 379 15.68 6.69 29.79
C ASP A 379 14.44 5.78 29.98
N SER A 380 14.64 4.51 30.36
CA SER A 380 13.58 3.51 30.54
C SER A 380 12.81 3.62 31.86
N SER A 381 13.14 4.58 32.74
CA SER A 381 12.66 4.58 34.14
C SER A 381 11.30 5.22 34.41
N ASP A 382 10.55 5.73 33.42
CA ASP A 382 9.27 6.42 33.70
C ASP A 382 8.10 6.04 32.77
N ARG A 383 8.22 4.96 32.00
CA ARG A 383 7.09 4.44 31.21
C ARG A 383 6.25 3.50 32.08
N SER A 384 5.21 4.02 32.73
CA SER A 384 4.29 3.20 33.53
C SER A 384 3.50 2.25 32.63
N ALA A 385 3.85 0.96 32.67
CA ALA A 385 3.09 -0.08 32.02
C ALA A 385 1.78 -0.34 32.78
N GLU A 386 0.63 -0.17 32.13
CA GLU A 386 -0.68 -0.40 32.72
C GLU A 386 -1.24 -1.76 32.33
N GLN A 387 -1.70 -2.55 33.30
CA GLN A 387 -2.28 -3.86 33.02
C GLN A 387 -3.66 -3.72 32.36
N SER A 388 -3.89 -4.46 31.28
CA SER A 388 -5.17 -4.52 30.58
C SER A 388 -5.61 -5.97 30.37
N ARG A 389 -6.92 -6.22 30.49
CA ARG A 389 -7.53 -7.52 30.11
C ARG A 389 -7.90 -7.59 28.63
N TRP A 390 -7.73 -6.47 27.93
CA TRP A 390 -8.17 -6.25 26.57
C TRP A 390 -7.01 -5.80 25.67
N ALA A 391 -5.76 -6.17 26.01
CA ALA A 391 -4.58 -5.78 25.24
C ALA A 391 -4.67 -6.23 23.77
N GLY A 392 -5.34 -7.36 23.51
CA GLY A 392 -5.63 -7.85 22.15
C GLY A 392 -6.55 -6.94 21.33
N LEU A 393 -7.21 -5.95 21.93
CA LEU A 393 -8.01 -4.95 21.21
C LEU A 393 -7.17 -4.20 20.16
N LEU A 394 -5.88 -3.98 20.41
CA LEU A 394 -5.01 -3.23 19.50
C LEU A 394 -4.70 -4.00 18.20
N PHE A 395 -4.92 -5.31 18.17
CA PHE A 395 -4.82 -6.11 16.92
C PHE A 395 -5.80 -5.66 15.84
N LEU A 396 -6.88 -4.98 16.23
CA LEU A 396 -7.85 -4.44 15.27
C LEU A 396 -7.25 -3.34 14.38
N LEU A 397 -6.14 -2.71 14.78
CA LEU A 397 -5.47 -1.70 13.96
C LEU A 397 -5.03 -2.25 12.60
N ALA A 398 -4.66 -3.54 12.53
CA ALA A 398 -4.28 -4.22 11.29
C ALA A 398 -5.43 -4.27 10.25
N THR A 399 -6.68 -4.10 10.67
CA THR A 399 -7.87 -4.09 9.81
C THR A 399 -8.59 -2.74 9.77
N SER A 400 -8.04 -1.71 10.40
CA SER A 400 -8.65 -0.37 10.47
C SER A 400 -8.90 0.25 9.10
N ALA A 401 -7.94 0.18 8.17
CA ALA A 401 -8.08 0.71 6.81
C ALA A 401 -9.22 0.03 6.03
N HIS A 402 -9.31 -1.30 6.11
CA HIS A 402 -10.40 -2.07 5.51
C HIS A 402 -11.77 -1.74 6.14
N ALA A 403 -11.78 -1.43 7.45
CA ALA A 403 -12.97 -0.93 8.14
C ALA A 403 -13.36 0.50 7.71
N GLY A 404 -12.54 1.17 6.89
CA GLY A 404 -12.77 2.51 6.37
C GLY A 404 -12.20 3.62 7.25
N LEU A 405 -11.38 3.30 8.27
CA LEU A 405 -10.77 4.31 9.14
C LEU A 405 -9.55 4.97 8.48
N PRO A 406 -9.33 6.28 8.71
CA PRO A 406 -10.18 7.21 9.45
C PRO A 406 -11.31 7.82 8.59
N GLY A 407 -11.34 7.52 7.27
CA GLY A 407 -12.21 8.17 6.29
C GLY A 407 -13.68 8.17 6.67
N CYS A 408 -14.21 7.03 7.12
CA CYS A 408 -15.62 6.92 7.53
C CYS A 408 -16.01 7.82 8.70
N VAL A 409 -15.07 8.20 9.57
CA VAL A 409 -15.33 9.13 10.68
C VAL A 409 -15.33 10.57 10.18
N ARG A 410 -14.38 10.90 9.31
CA ARG A 410 -14.27 12.22 8.68
C ARG A 410 -15.47 12.53 7.79
N ASP A 411 -15.95 11.53 7.06
CA ASP A 411 -16.96 11.72 6.01
C ASP A 411 -18.40 11.56 6.55
N ASP A 412 -18.59 11.04 7.78
CA ASP A 412 -19.89 10.93 8.43
C ASP A 412 -20.27 12.24 9.15
N PRO A 413 -21.40 12.89 8.80
CA PRO A 413 -21.81 14.16 9.40
C PRO A 413 -22.03 14.11 10.91
N ALA A 414 -22.42 12.96 11.47
CA ALA A 414 -22.64 12.80 12.90
C ALA A 414 -21.31 12.59 13.65
N LEU A 415 -20.37 11.84 13.07
CA LEU A 415 -19.11 11.51 13.75
C LEU A 415 -18.01 12.58 13.57
N SER A 416 -18.00 13.27 12.44
CA SER A 416 -16.97 14.27 12.10
C SER A 416 -16.89 15.43 13.10
N GLN A 417 -18.00 15.76 13.78
CA GLN A 417 -18.04 16.80 14.81
C GLN A 417 -17.36 16.40 16.13
N ARG A 418 -17.24 15.09 16.41
CA ARG A 418 -16.63 14.56 17.64
C ARG A 418 -15.14 14.23 17.47
N GLY A 419 -14.73 13.95 16.24
CA GLY A 419 -13.36 13.55 15.90
C GLY A 419 -13.08 12.05 16.01
N VAL A 420 -11.89 11.65 15.56
CA VAL A 420 -11.49 10.24 15.47
C VAL A 420 -11.25 9.61 16.84
N GLN A 421 -10.60 10.32 17.77
CA GLN A 421 -10.27 9.81 19.10
C GLN A 421 -11.54 9.46 19.91
N TRP A 422 -12.54 10.35 19.91
CA TRP A 422 -13.83 10.11 20.55
C TRP A 422 -14.55 8.90 19.96
N THR A 423 -14.55 8.80 18.62
CA THR A 423 -15.21 7.69 17.93
C THR A 423 -14.55 6.36 18.25
N LEU A 424 -13.21 6.30 18.26
CA LEU A 424 -12.45 5.09 18.59
C LEU A 424 -12.63 4.67 20.04
N TRP A 425 -12.69 5.63 20.97
CA TRP A 425 -13.00 5.36 22.36
C TRP A 425 -14.40 4.73 22.54
N GLN A 426 -15.41 5.27 21.85
CA GLN A 426 -16.76 4.69 21.84
C GLN A 426 -16.80 3.29 21.21
N VAL A 427 -16.11 3.09 20.07
CA VAL A 427 -16.00 1.78 19.42
C VAL A 427 -15.31 0.77 20.35
N GLY A 428 -14.19 1.15 20.98
CA GLY A 428 -13.46 0.31 21.92
C GLY A 428 -14.32 -0.15 23.10
N GLN A 429 -15.12 0.75 23.68
CA GLN A 429 -16.09 0.40 24.72
C GLN A 429 -17.19 -0.55 24.23
N LEU A 430 -17.75 -0.32 23.04
CA LEU A 430 -18.78 -1.21 22.48
C LEU A 430 -18.26 -2.63 22.21
N LEU A 431 -17.01 -2.74 21.75
CA LEU A 431 -16.40 -4.03 21.41
C LEU A 431 -15.99 -4.82 22.66
N THR A 432 -15.45 -4.16 23.68
CA THR A 432 -14.94 -4.81 24.89
C THR A 432 -15.98 -4.93 26.01
N ARG A 433 -16.96 -4.01 26.06
CA ARG A 433 -17.79 -3.75 27.24
C ARG A 433 -16.96 -3.41 28.49
N ALA A 434 -15.74 -2.93 28.31
CA ALA A 434 -14.87 -2.50 29.39
C ALA A 434 -15.29 -1.12 29.93
N ALA A 435 -14.72 -0.75 31.08
CA ALA A 435 -14.85 0.60 31.61
C ALA A 435 -14.18 1.62 30.66
N GLY A 436 -14.67 2.85 30.68
CA GLY A 436 -14.17 3.91 29.79
C GLY A 436 -12.71 4.30 30.03
N ASP A 437 -12.14 3.96 31.18
CA ASP A 437 -10.74 4.20 31.56
C ASP A 437 -9.83 2.98 31.34
N GLU A 438 -10.30 1.94 30.66
CA GLU A 438 -9.51 0.74 30.39
C GLU A 438 -8.29 1.06 29.49
N PRO A 439 -7.05 0.68 29.87
CA PRO A 439 -5.84 1.12 29.18
C PRO A 439 -5.80 0.78 27.68
N ALA A 440 -6.27 -0.40 27.27
CA ALA A 440 -6.31 -0.75 25.84
C ALA A 440 -7.32 0.08 25.04
N VAL A 441 -8.45 0.47 25.65
CA VAL A 441 -9.44 1.35 25.01
C VAL A 441 -8.88 2.76 24.86
N LEU A 442 -8.20 3.26 25.89
CA LEU A 442 -7.51 4.55 25.84
C LEU A 442 -6.39 4.57 24.78
N ALA A 443 -5.55 3.53 24.74
CA ALA A 443 -4.48 3.40 23.75
C ALA A 443 -5.01 3.31 22.31
N LEU A 444 -6.09 2.54 22.07
CA LEU A 444 -6.74 2.48 20.75
C LEU A 444 -7.20 3.86 20.28
N ALA A 445 -7.69 4.69 21.20
CA ALA A 445 -8.16 6.03 20.93
C ALA A 445 -7.04 7.09 20.93
N GLY A 446 -5.81 6.72 21.31
CA GLY A 446 -4.70 7.66 21.47
C GLY A 446 -4.97 8.71 22.55
N LEU A 447 -5.63 8.31 23.64
CA LEU A 447 -6.02 9.17 24.76
C LEU A 447 -5.22 8.82 26.02
N SER A 448 -4.90 9.83 26.83
CA SER A 448 -4.50 9.62 28.22
C SER A 448 -5.71 9.55 29.16
N ARG A 449 -5.49 9.11 30.41
CA ARG A 449 -6.51 9.16 31.47
C ARG A 449 -7.02 10.60 31.73
N THR A 450 -6.16 11.59 31.56
CA THR A 450 -6.56 13.01 31.70
C THR A 450 -7.41 13.47 30.51
N ASP A 451 -7.13 12.98 29.31
CA ASP A 451 -7.90 13.36 28.12
C ASP A 451 -9.29 12.72 28.11
N VAL A 452 -9.42 11.47 28.57
CA VAL A 452 -10.74 10.83 28.66
C VAL A 452 -11.66 11.54 29.66
N ALA A 453 -11.12 12.09 30.76
CA ALA A 453 -11.92 12.87 31.70
C ALA A 453 -12.54 14.11 31.01
N LYS A 454 -11.73 14.86 30.24
CA LYS A 454 -12.21 16.01 29.46
C LYS A 454 -13.24 15.58 28.40
N LEU A 455 -13.07 14.40 27.83
CA LEU A 455 -13.97 13.83 26.84
C LEU A 455 -15.33 13.45 27.47
N LEU A 456 -15.30 12.92 28.70
CA LEU A 456 -16.48 12.55 29.49
C LEU A 456 -17.25 13.76 30.03
N ASP A 457 -16.57 14.88 30.30
CA ASP A 457 -17.22 16.15 30.70
C ASP A 457 -18.01 16.80 29.55
N GLY A 458 -17.87 16.29 28.32
CA GLY A 458 -18.57 16.75 27.14
C GLY A 458 -20.04 16.36 27.06
N VAL A 459 -20.73 16.84 26.02
CA VAL A 459 -22.12 16.48 25.73
C VAL A 459 -22.21 14.96 25.48
N PRO A 460 -23.15 14.23 26.11
CA PRO A 460 -23.37 12.80 25.85
C PRO A 460 -23.59 12.47 24.37
N ALA A 461 -23.33 11.23 23.97
CA ALA A 461 -23.58 10.75 22.62
C ALA A 461 -25.08 10.78 22.30
N THR A 462 -25.47 11.43 21.22
CA THR A 462 -26.83 11.39 20.67
C THR A 462 -27.15 10.01 20.09
N ASP A 463 -28.43 9.67 19.97
CA ASP A 463 -28.84 8.38 19.37
C ASP A 463 -28.31 8.18 17.94
N ALA A 464 -28.19 9.27 17.18
CA ALA A 464 -27.64 9.22 15.83
C ALA A 464 -26.15 8.85 15.85
N GLU A 465 -25.37 9.49 16.73
CA GLU A 465 -23.95 9.16 16.93
C GLU A 465 -23.79 7.72 17.42
N GLN A 466 -24.55 7.31 18.43
CA GLN A 466 -24.53 5.93 18.96
C GLN A 466 -24.80 4.89 17.87
N ARG A 467 -25.80 5.12 17.00
CA ARG A 467 -26.08 4.24 15.86
C ARG A 467 -24.91 4.16 14.89
N ARG A 468 -24.26 5.29 14.58
CA ARG A 468 -23.10 5.33 13.67
C ARG A 468 -21.88 4.62 14.24
N VAL A 469 -21.57 4.85 15.52
CA VAL A 469 -20.51 4.11 16.24
C VAL A 469 -20.80 2.61 16.23
N ALA A 470 -22.05 2.19 16.50
CA ALA A 470 -22.43 0.78 16.49
C ALA A 470 -22.27 0.12 15.10
N LEU A 471 -22.64 0.82 14.02
CA LEU A 471 -22.44 0.35 12.65
C LEU A 471 -20.94 0.20 12.32
N LEU A 472 -20.11 1.17 12.72
CA LEU A 472 -18.66 1.12 12.54
C LEU A 472 -18.04 -0.05 13.32
N ALA A 473 -18.41 -0.23 14.59
CA ALA A 473 -17.95 -1.34 15.41
C ALA A 473 -18.34 -2.70 14.80
N ALA A 474 -19.59 -2.83 14.30
CA ALA A 474 -20.06 -4.04 13.64
C ALA A 474 -19.31 -4.33 12.32
N ARG A 475 -19.00 -3.30 11.52
CA ARG A 475 -18.18 -3.43 10.31
C ARG A 475 -16.77 -3.89 10.64
N TRP A 476 -16.12 -3.22 11.59
CA TRP A 476 -14.74 -3.54 11.98
C TRP A 476 -14.65 -4.96 12.54
N ARG A 477 -15.59 -5.37 13.41
CA ARG A 477 -15.75 -6.76 13.87
C ARG A 477 -15.80 -7.74 12.70
N ARG A 478 -16.67 -7.50 11.72
CA ARG A 478 -16.88 -8.40 10.58
C ARG A 478 -15.59 -8.61 9.78
N ILE A 479 -14.89 -7.53 9.48
CA ILE A 479 -13.65 -7.57 8.69
C ILE A 479 -12.54 -8.30 9.45
N THR A 480 -12.36 -7.99 10.74
CA THR A 480 -11.36 -8.66 11.57
C THR A 480 -11.63 -10.16 11.70
N VAL A 481 -12.89 -10.55 11.92
CA VAL A 481 -13.27 -11.96 11.99
C VAL A 481 -13.07 -12.67 10.66
N ALA A 482 -13.48 -12.06 9.54
CA ALA A 482 -13.29 -12.65 8.21
C ALA A 482 -11.81 -12.89 7.91
N ARG A 483 -10.93 -11.93 8.27
CA ARG A 483 -9.49 -12.07 8.11
C ARG A 483 -8.91 -13.22 8.96
N LEU A 484 -9.35 -13.33 10.23
CA LEU A 484 -8.92 -14.40 11.11
C LEU A 484 -9.39 -15.79 10.62
N GLN A 485 -10.64 -15.88 10.15
CA GLN A 485 -11.20 -17.13 9.60
C GLN A 485 -10.47 -17.58 8.33
N ALA A 486 -10.16 -16.65 7.43
CA ALA A 486 -9.41 -16.96 6.22
C ALA A 486 -8.01 -17.52 6.54
N ALA A 487 -7.34 -16.96 7.54
CA ALA A 487 -6.02 -17.41 7.97
C ALA A 487 -6.02 -18.77 8.67
N ALA A 488 -7.13 -19.12 9.34
CA ALA A 488 -7.29 -20.38 10.06
C ALA A 488 -7.91 -21.50 9.21
N CYS A 489 -8.10 -21.29 7.91
CA CYS A 489 -8.59 -22.34 7.02
C CYS A 489 -7.58 -23.52 7.04
N GLY A 490 -7.97 -24.64 7.68
CA GLY A 490 -7.14 -25.83 7.82
C GLY A 490 -6.46 -26.00 9.19
N THR A 491 -6.71 -25.14 10.17
CA THR A 491 -6.28 -25.35 11.55
C THR A 491 -7.47 -25.63 12.47
N ASP A 492 -7.42 -26.76 13.20
CA ASP A 492 -8.46 -27.13 14.18
C ASP A 492 -8.36 -26.33 15.49
N ASP A 493 -7.40 -25.42 15.60
CA ASP A 493 -7.01 -24.73 16.83
C ASP A 493 -7.87 -23.49 17.16
N LEU A 494 -8.74 -23.04 16.26
CA LEU A 494 -9.60 -21.89 16.56
C LEU A 494 -10.78 -22.27 17.47
N PRO A 495 -11.11 -21.43 18.47
CA PRO A 495 -12.36 -21.58 19.20
C PRO A 495 -13.55 -21.50 18.25
N SER A 496 -14.62 -22.23 18.62
CA SER A 496 -15.91 -22.35 17.92
C SER A 496 -16.21 -21.26 16.87
N PRO A 497 -16.68 -21.64 15.65
CA PRO A 497 -16.74 -20.76 14.47
C PRO A 497 -17.74 -19.60 14.57
N ALA A 498 -18.44 -19.43 15.70
CA ALA A 498 -19.34 -18.31 15.90
C ALA A 498 -18.55 -16.98 15.85
N PRO A 499 -18.85 -16.06 14.92
CA PRO A 499 -18.08 -14.82 14.73
C PRO A 499 -17.89 -13.97 15.98
N ALA A 500 -18.91 -13.93 16.86
CA ALA A 500 -18.83 -13.20 18.12
C ALA A 500 -17.78 -13.78 19.06
N ARG A 501 -17.68 -15.12 19.17
CA ARG A 501 -16.71 -15.80 20.03
C ARG A 501 -15.28 -15.61 19.55
N LEU A 502 -15.07 -15.58 18.22
CA LEU A 502 -13.77 -15.33 17.63
C LEU A 502 -13.24 -13.93 17.94
N LEU A 503 -14.08 -12.89 17.80
CA LEU A 503 -13.64 -11.54 18.17
C LEU A 503 -13.38 -11.46 19.68
N ASP A 504 -14.30 -11.97 20.50
CA ASP A 504 -14.16 -11.89 21.95
C ASP A 504 -12.88 -12.61 22.42
N TRP A 505 -12.55 -13.77 21.84
CA TRP A 505 -11.27 -14.47 22.06
C TRP A 505 -10.06 -13.66 21.62
N LEU A 506 -10.14 -12.98 20.47
CA LEU A 506 -9.05 -12.16 19.94
C LEU A 506 -8.75 -10.97 20.86
N ILE A 507 -9.78 -10.23 21.28
CA ILE A 507 -9.61 -8.98 22.02
C ILE A 507 -9.43 -9.20 23.52
N HIS A 508 -9.95 -10.29 24.10
CA HIS A 508 -9.87 -10.58 25.53
C HIS A 508 -8.53 -11.23 25.91
N ARG A 509 -7.44 -10.52 25.64
CA ARG A 509 -6.07 -10.94 25.95
C ARG A 509 -5.49 -10.07 27.04
N GLY A 510 -5.02 -10.70 28.11
CA GLY A 510 -4.28 -10.02 29.16
C GLY A 510 -2.90 -9.57 28.67
N GLY A 511 -2.50 -8.36 29.04
CA GLY A 511 -1.18 -7.81 28.73
C GLY A 511 -0.94 -6.50 29.47
N HIS A 512 0.18 -5.85 29.15
CA HIS A 512 0.48 -4.51 29.58
C HIS A 512 0.45 -3.55 28.40
N ILE A 513 -0.03 -2.34 28.64
CA ILE A 513 -0.07 -1.25 27.69
C ILE A 513 0.87 -0.16 28.20
N VAL A 514 1.89 0.14 27.42
CA VAL A 514 2.77 1.29 27.63
C VAL A 514 2.36 2.36 26.63
N ALA A 515 1.62 3.37 27.08
CA ALA A 515 1.13 4.46 26.24
C ALA A 515 1.74 5.79 26.68
N THR A 516 2.48 6.43 25.77
CA THR A 516 2.98 7.80 25.91
C THR A 516 2.57 8.61 24.68
N PRO A 517 2.59 9.95 24.72
CA PRO A 517 2.27 10.74 23.53
C PRO A 517 3.10 10.31 22.31
N GLY A 518 2.42 9.87 21.25
CA GLY A 518 3.04 9.39 20.00
C GLY A 518 3.58 7.95 20.01
N TRP A 519 3.42 7.21 21.12
CA TRP A 519 3.91 5.83 21.23
C TRP A 519 2.97 4.93 22.02
N VAL A 520 2.65 3.76 21.48
CA VAL A 520 1.94 2.68 22.16
C VAL A 520 2.71 1.39 21.96
N GLU A 521 3.05 0.75 23.06
CA GLU A 521 3.63 -0.59 23.08
C GLU A 521 2.69 -1.54 23.83
N VAL A 522 2.38 -2.65 23.19
CA VAL A 522 1.51 -3.70 23.72
C VAL A 522 2.38 -4.89 24.08
N VAL A 523 2.56 -5.13 25.38
CA VAL A 523 3.36 -6.25 25.90
C VAL A 523 2.44 -7.40 26.27
N LEU A 524 2.53 -8.49 25.53
CA LEU A 524 1.73 -9.70 25.70
C LEU A 524 2.59 -10.84 26.28
N PRO A 525 2.02 -11.80 27.02
CA PRO A 525 2.75 -12.99 27.42
C PRO A 525 3.25 -13.78 26.20
N GLY A 526 4.49 -14.27 26.22
CA GLY A 526 5.08 -15.06 25.12
C GLY A 526 4.30 -16.34 24.83
N MET A 527 3.70 -16.92 25.86
CA MET A 527 2.80 -18.08 25.73
C MET A 527 1.46 -17.76 25.05
N SER A 528 1.16 -16.48 24.80
CA SER A 528 -0.06 -16.06 24.11
C SER A 528 0.12 -15.96 22.59
N VAL A 529 1.31 -16.24 22.04
CA VAL A 529 1.50 -16.28 20.58
C VAL A 529 0.64 -17.38 19.98
N GLU A 530 -0.28 -17.01 19.09
CA GLU A 530 -1.13 -17.94 18.37
C GLU A 530 -0.84 -17.89 16.87
N LEU A 531 -0.68 -19.07 16.26
CA LEU A 531 -0.40 -19.18 14.83
C LEU A 531 -1.53 -18.59 13.97
N ALA A 532 -2.78 -18.71 14.40
CA ALA A 532 -3.93 -18.13 13.68
C ALA A 532 -3.87 -16.59 13.63
N ILE A 533 -3.42 -15.94 14.71
CA ILE A 533 -3.28 -14.47 14.77
C ILE A 533 -2.10 -14.03 13.90
N ARG A 534 -0.98 -14.76 14.00
CA ARG A 534 0.23 -14.48 13.23
C ARG A 534 0.04 -14.68 11.74
N SER A 535 -0.61 -15.76 11.33
CA SER A 535 -0.95 -16.03 9.93
C SER A 535 -1.95 -15.02 9.37
N ALA A 536 -2.88 -14.54 10.21
CA ALA A 536 -3.76 -13.42 9.85
C ALA A 536 -3.01 -12.08 9.78
N GLY A 537 -1.77 -12.00 10.29
CA GLY A 537 -0.97 -10.78 10.36
C GLY A 537 -1.60 -9.71 11.26
N LEU A 538 -2.32 -10.12 12.30
CA LEU A 538 -3.03 -9.23 13.22
C LEU A 538 -2.13 -8.70 14.35
N ASP A 539 -1.05 -9.42 14.67
CA ASP A 539 -0.05 -9.06 15.67
C ASP A 539 1.28 -8.55 15.07
N LEU A 540 1.27 -8.18 13.79
CA LEU A 540 2.39 -7.49 13.17
C LEU A 540 2.40 -6.03 13.61
N ASP A 541 3.58 -5.48 13.85
CA ASP A 541 3.76 -4.08 14.21
C ASP A 541 3.13 -3.17 13.14
N PRO A 542 2.11 -2.37 13.49
CA PRO A 542 1.54 -1.41 12.56
C PRO A 542 2.54 -0.30 12.21
N GLY A 543 3.55 -0.08 13.06
CA GLY A 543 4.47 1.04 12.95
C GLY A 543 3.75 2.36 13.21
N PHE A 544 4.10 3.41 12.47
CA PHE A 544 3.44 4.70 12.60
C PHE A 544 2.03 4.69 11.98
N VAL A 545 1.01 4.88 12.81
CA VAL A 545 -0.40 5.00 12.39
C VAL A 545 -0.73 6.49 12.20
N PRO A 546 -0.76 7.02 10.96
CA PRO A 546 -0.72 8.48 10.74
C PRO A 546 -1.92 9.23 11.32
N TRP A 547 -3.10 8.61 11.25
CA TRP A 547 -4.33 9.22 11.75
C TRP A 547 -4.48 9.14 13.28
N LEU A 548 -3.69 8.29 13.93
CA LEU A 548 -3.57 8.24 15.39
C LEU A 548 -2.41 9.12 15.89
N GLY A 549 -1.48 9.49 15.00
CA GLY A 549 -0.27 10.22 15.35
C GLY A 549 0.68 9.42 16.24
N THR A 550 0.59 8.08 16.21
CA THR A 550 1.21 7.19 17.21
C THR A 550 1.91 6.03 16.53
N VAL A 551 3.11 5.69 16.99
CA VAL A 551 3.79 4.43 16.66
C VAL A 551 3.24 3.31 17.54
N VAL A 552 2.81 2.22 16.93
CA VAL A 552 2.28 1.04 17.62
C VAL A 552 3.22 -0.14 17.41
N THR A 553 3.56 -0.83 18.50
CA THR A 553 4.40 -2.03 18.50
C THR A 553 3.80 -3.11 19.41
N PHE A 554 4.03 -4.37 19.03
CA PHE A 554 3.65 -5.57 19.79
C PHE A 554 4.91 -6.29 20.26
N ARG A 555 5.02 -6.51 21.56
CA ARG A 555 6.10 -7.26 22.19
C ARG A 555 5.55 -8.49 22.90
N TYR A 556 6.28 -9.60 22.84
CA TYR A 556 5.92 -10.85 23.50
C TYR A 556 7.03 -11.23 24.49
N GLU A 557 6.68 -11.42 25.77
CA GLU A 557 7.61 -11.67 26.89
C GLU A 557 7.38 -12.97 27.65
#